data_AF-A0A4V2RS81-F1
#
_entry.id   AF-A0A4V2RS81-F1
#
_cell.length_a   1.000
_cell.length_b   1.000
_cell.length_c   1.000
_cell.angle_alpha   90.00
_cell.angle_beta   90.00
_cell.angle_gamma   90.00
#
_symmetry.space_group_name_H-M   'P 1'
#
loop_
_entity.id
_entity.type
_entity.pdbx_description
1 polymer ?
#
loop_
_entity_poly.entity_id
_entity_poly.type
_entity_poly.pdbx_seq_one_letter_code
_entity_poly.pdbx_strand_id
1 'polypeptide(L)'
;MLVHSRYVRQGPDYRLGEPKTFLDVRDTFGFAAVRVGRWVSDEESAIAANLVFDSLADLAFILNIPPATLGLRQSLNLDFGIGGRKGVQAHYAPANRTLALAKNAGAGALAHEFWHALDHHLALAAFADDSDISPVSFASELWLQDIKLKSHPLNQALAQLFQQVLLNGDGSDASHYVSRAIKLDQARGSYYFSRPTELMARAFESAIEHCAEVRNQYLVSGTLSVEAAASGAYPENGHLTQIFGAIREYFRMLGQAVAR
;
A
#
# COMPACT_ATOMS: atom_id res chain seq x y z
N MET A 1 -23.14 2.87 -5.38
CA MET A 1 -22.94 1.67 -6.23
C MET A 1 -21.93 2.04 -7.30
N LEU A 2 -20.94 1.19 -7.57
CA LEU A 2 -19.84 1.43 -8.52
C LEU A 2 -20.32 1.93 -9.89
N VAL A 3 -21.46 1.43 -10.37
CA VAL A 3 -22.10 1.80 -11.64
C VAL A 3 -22.45 3.30 -11.73
N HIS A 4 -22.64 3.98 -10.61
CA HIS A 4 -22.97 5.42 -10.56
C HIS A 4 -21.82 6.30 -10.08
N SER A 5 -20.68 5.69 -9.73
CA SER A 5 -19.50 6.40 -9.23
C SER A 5 -18.55 6.69 -10.38
N ARG A 6 -18.26 7.97 -10.63
CA ARG A 6 -17.28 8.39 -11.63
C ARG A 6 -15.92 8.58 -10.96
N TYR A 7 -15.01 7.63 -11.18
CA TYR A 7 -13.63 7.73 -10.74
C TYR A 7 -12.80 8.46 -11.79
N VAL A 8 -12.09 9.51 -11.36
CA VAL A 8 -11.18 10.26 -12.23
C VAL A 8 -9.82 9.57 -12.25
N ARG A 9 -9.32 9.32 -13.47
CA ARG A 9 -7.97 8.81 -13.72
C ARG A 9 -7.26 9.63 -14.80
N GLN A 10 -5.99 9.93 -14.57
CA GLN A 10 -5.02 10.49 -15.50
C GLN A 10 -3.71 9.73 -15.35
N GLY A 11 -3.15 9.24 -16.46
CA GLY A 11 -1.94 8.43 -16.50
C GLY A 11 -1.83 7.69 -17.84
N PRO A 12 -0.81 6.86 -18.06
CA PRO A 12 -0.68 6.05 -19.27
C PRO A 12 -1.89 5.13 -19.50
N ASP A 13 -2.20 4.83 -20.76
CA ASP A 13 -3.21 3.82 -21.10
C ASP A 13 -2.57 2.44 -21.17
N TYR A 14 -2.84 1.61 -20.17
CA TYR A 14 -2.34 0.23 -20.10
C TYR A 14 -3.31 -0.79 -20.71
N ARG A 15 -4.57 -0.38 -20.91
CA ARG A 15 -5.62 -1.26 -21.42
C ARG A 15 -5.66 -1.23 -22.95
N LEU A 16 -5.20 -0.15 -23.57
CA LEU A 16 -5.15 0.04 -25.01
C LEU A 16 -6.53 -0.14 -25.66
N GLY A 17 -7.56 0.37 -25.00
CA GLY A 17 -8.96 0.22 -25.42
C GLY A 17 -9.60 -1.14 -25.08
N GLU A 18 -8.85 -2.12 -24.59
CA GLU A 18 -9.38 -3.46 -24.28
C GLU A 18 -9.87 -3.56 -22.82
N PRO A 19 -11.13 -3.96 -22.58
CA PRO A 19 -11.62 -4.18 -21.23
C PRO A 19 -10.82 -5.30 -20.56
N LYS A 20 -10.60 -5.18 -19.26
CA LYS A 20 -9.88 -6.17 -18.46
C LYS A 20 -10.83 -6.95 -17.57
N THR A 21 -10.44 -8.19 -17.33
CA THR A 21 -11.09 -9.12 -16.40
C THR A 21 -10.23 -9.27 -15.14
N PHE A 22 -10.80 -9.85 -14.09
CA PHE A 22 -10.03 -10.21 -12.90
C PHE A 22 -8.98 -11.32 -13.17
N LEU A 23 -9.15 -12.07 -14.26
CA LEU A 23 -8.12 -13.00 -14.73
C LEU A 23 -6.90 -12.23 -15.25
N ASP A 24 -7.12 -11.18 -16.05
CA ASP A 24 -6.05 -10.30 -16.53
C ASP A 24 -5.32 -9.62 -15.37
N VAL A 25 -6.06 -9.20 -14.33
CA VAL A 25 -5.49 -8.66 -13.09
C VAL A 25 -4.59 -9.70 -12.41
N ARG A 26 -5.06 -10.94 -12.25
CA ARG A 26 -4.27 -12.01 -11.63
C ARG A 26 -2.95 -12.21 -12.39
N ASP A 27 -3.05 -12.39 -13.70
CA ASP A 27 -1.93 -12.82 -14.54
C ASP A 27 -0.91 -11.70 -14.74
N THR A 28 -1.37 -10.46 -14.92
CA THR A 28 -0.49 -9.31 -15.15
C THR A 28 0.30 -8.91 -13.90
N PHE A 29 -0.37 -8.90 -12.74
CA PHE A 29 0.21 -8.40 -11.49
C PHE A 29 0.73 -9.50 -10.58
N GLY A 30 0.66 -10.77 -11.01
CA GLY A 30 1.27 -11.89 -10.32
C GLY A 30 0.57 -12.30 -9.02
N PHE A 31 -0.74 -12.08 -8.90
CA PHE A 31 -1.50 -12.54 -7.73
C PHE A 31 -1.59 -14.07 -7.71
N ALA A 32 -1.55 -14.66 -6.51
CA ALA A 32 -1.71 -16.09 -6.29
C ALA A 32 -3.12 -16.56 -6.68
N ALA A 33 -4.13 -15.79 -6.26
CA ALA A 33 -5.53 -16.00 -6.61
C ALA A 33 -6.28 -14.67 -6.64
N VAL A 34 -7.31 -14.62 -7.48
CA VAL A 34 -8.30 -13.54 -7.49
C VAL A 34 -9.69 -14.15 -7.38
N ARG A 35 -10.52 -13.64 -6.47
CA ARG A 35 -11.89 -14.13 -6.25
C ARG A 35 -12.88 -12.98 -6.29
N VAL A 36 -14.03 -13.22 -6.92
CA VAL A 36 -15.14 -12.28 -6.99
C VAL A 36 -16.31 -12.83 -6.20
N GLY A 37 -16.93 -11.99 -5.37
CA GLY A 37 -18.07 -12.37 -4.54
C GLY A 37 -19.30 -12.74 -5.37
N ARG A 38 -20.07 -13.74 -4.92
CA ARG A 38 -21.23 -14.29 -5.65
C ARG A 38 -22.36 -13.28 -5.92
N TRP A 39 -22.38 -12.17 -5.20
CA TRP A 39 -23.39 -11.11 -5.30
C TRP A 39 -22.89 -9.88 -6.09
N VAL A 40 -21.74 -10.00 -6.74
CA VAL A 40 -21.24 -9.02 -7.72
C VAL A 40 -21.80 -9.42 -9.08
N SER A 41 -22.49 -8.51 -9.76
CA SER A 41 -22.98 -8.76 -11.12
C SER A 41 -21.83 -8.75 -12.13
N ASP A 42 -22.04 -9.31 -13.31
CA ASP A 42 -21.03 -9.32 -14.38
C ASP A 42 -20.62 -7.90 -14.81
N GLU A 43 -21.59 -6.98 -14.86
CA GLU A 43 -21.34 -5.56 -15.15
C GLU A 43 -20.47 -4.90 -14.08
N GLU A 44 -20.80 -5.11 -12.80
CA GLU A 44 -20.01 -4.58 -11.69
C GLU A 44 -18.60 -5.17 -11.67
N SER A 45 -18.48 -6.46 -11.97
CA SER A 45 -17.22 -7.18 -12.08
C SER A 45 -16.34 -6.60 -13.19
N ALA A 46 -16.91 -6.34 -14.38
CA ALA A 46 -16.20 -5.75 -15.51
C ALA A 46 -15.72 -4.31 -15.22
N ILE A 47 -16.56 -3.49 -14.58
CA ILE A 47 -16.17 -2.13 -14.17
C ILE A 47 -15.03 -2.20 -13.13
N ALA A 48 -15.19 -3.04 -12.10
CA ALA A 48 -14.21 -3.17 -11.03
C ALA A 48 -12.87 -3.71 -11.53
N ALA A 49 -12.88 -4.70 -12.43
CA ALA A 49 -11.66 -5.25 -13.01
C ALA A 49 -10.86 -4.18 -13.76
N ASN A 50 -11.51 -3.31 -14.54
CA ASN A 50 -10.85 -2.19 -15.20
C ASN A 50 -10.24 -1.19 -14.19
N LEU A 51 -10.98 -0.82 -13.15
CA LEU A 51 -10.50 0.11 -12.12
C LEU A 51 -9.29 -0.46 -11.36
N VAL A 52 -9.39 -1.72 -10.93
CA VAL A 52 -8.30 -2.41 -10.23
C VAL A 52 -7.08 -2.57 -11.13
N PHE A 53 -7.28 -2.95 -12.40
CA PHE A 53 -6.19 -3.09 -13.36
C PHE A 53 -5.45 -1.76 -13.55
N ASP A 54 -6.20 -0.68 -13.81
CA ASP A 54 -5.64 0.65 -14.02
C ASP A 54 -4.89 1.15 -12.76
N SER A 55 -5.43 0.90 -11.55
CA SER A 55 -4.79 1.29 -10.30
C SER A 55 -3.52 0.50 -9.98
N LEU A 56 -3.50 -0.80 -10.25
CA LEU A 56 -2.29 -1.61 -10.04
C LEU A 56 -1.21 -1.28 -11.09
N ALA A 57 -1.60 -1.01 -12.33
CA ALA A 57 -0.66 -0.58 -13.36
C ALA A 57 -0.06 0.79 -13.05
N ASP A 58 -0.88 1.73 -12.58
CA ASP A 58 -0.41 3.02 -12.06
C ASP A 58 0.54 2.85 -10.89
N LEU A 59 0.23 1.96 -9.94
CA LEU A 59 1.12 1.68 -8.82
C LEU A 59 2.47 1.11 -9.31
N ALA A 60 2.46 0.15 -10.22
CA ALA A 60 3.69 -0.40 -10.80
C ALA A 60 4.51 0.66 -11.54
N PHE A 61 3.83 1.57 -12.27
CA PHE A 61 4.46 2.70 -12.96
C PHE A 61 5.11 3.68 -11.97
N ILE A 62 4.38 4.12 -10.94
CA ILE A 62 4.90 5.06 -9.93
C ILE A 62 6.11 4.46 -9.19
N LEU A 63 6.04 3.18 -8.85
CA LEU A 63 7.12 2.46 -8.17
C LEU A 63 8.26 2.07 -9.11
N ASN A 64 8.05 2.16 -10.44
CA ASN A 64 9.00 1.75 -11.47
C ASN A 64 9.49 0.30 -11.29
N ILE A 65 8.54 -0.63 -11.16
CA ILE A 65 8.79 -2.06 -11.01
C ILE A 65 8.02 -2.88 -12.06
N PRO A 66 8.48 -4.09 -12.43
CA PRO A 66 7.69 -4.99 -13.26
C PRO A 66 6.32 -5.28 -12.60
N PRO A 67 5.19 -5.24 -13.33
CA PRO A 67 3.84 -5.40 -12.76
C PRO A 67 3.67 -6.65 -11.88
N ALA A 68 4.25 -7.79 -12.27
CA ALA A 68 4.21 -9.04 -11.52
C ALA A 68 4.82 -8.97 -10.11
N THR A 69 5.65 -7.95 -9.83
CA THR A 69 6.26 -7.72 -8.51
C THR A 69 5.20 -7.38 -7.45
N LEU A 70 4.08 -6.76 -7.85
CA LEU A 70 2.97 -6.43 -6.95
C LEU A 70 2.31 -7.66 -6.34
N GLY A 71 2.43 -8.83 -6.98
CA GLY A 71 1.93 -10.10 -6.47
C GLY A 71 2.76 -10.71 -5.35
N LEU A 72 3.86 -10.06 -4.97
CA LEU A 72 4.75 -10.45 -3.88
C LEU A 72 5.19 -11.91 -4.01
N ARG A 73 5.74 -12.26 -5.18
CA ARG A 73 6.13 -13.63 -5.58
C ARG A 73 4.96 -14.62 -5.56
N GLN A 74 3.81 -14.22 -6.12
CA GLN A 74 2.60 -15.03 -6.16
C GLN A 74 2.16 -15.53 -4.77
N SER A 75 2.35 -14.70 -3.75
CA SER A 75 1.89 -15.00 -2.39
C SER A 75 0.68 -14.15 -1.96
N LEU A 76 0.36 -13.11 -2.73
CA LEU A 76 -0.73 -12.19 -2.47
C LEU A 76 -2.01 -12.63 -3.17
N ASN A 77 -3.13 -12.66 -2.44
CA ASN A 77 -4.47 -12.90 -2.95
C ASN A 77 -5.24 -11.58 -3.09
N LEU A 78 -6.24 -11.57 -3.97
CA LEU A 78 -7.18 -10.46 -4.13
C LEU A 78 -8.62 -10.97 -4.05
N ASP A 79 -9.39 -10.42 -3.11
CA ASP A 79 -10.82 -10.67 -3.00
C ASP A 79 -11.58 -9.39 -3.36
N PHE A 80 -12.50 -9.48 -4.32
CA PHE A 80 -13.39 -8.37 -4.65
C PHE A 80 -14.83 -8.69 -4.25
N GLY A 81 -15.39 -7.85 -3.40
CA GLY A 81 -16.77 -7.94 -2.96
C GLY A 81 -17.06 -9.16 -2.09
N ILE A 82 -16.09 -9.68 -1.32
CA ILE A 82 -16.29 -10.85 -0.43
C ILE A 82 -16.29 -10.38 1.04
N GLY A 83 -17.23 -10.89 1.85
CA GLY A 83 -17.20 -10.71 3.31
C GLY A 83 -17.38 -9.27 3.83
N GLY A 84 -17.96 -8.37 3.03
CA GLY A 84 -18.02 -6.94 3.32
C GLY A 84 -18.64 -6.60 4.68
N ARG A 85 -17.99 -5.69 5.41
CA ARG A 85 -18.52 -5.04 6.62
C ARG A 85 -18.92 -3.61 6.30
N LYS A 86 -20.01 -3.12 6.90
CA LYS A 86 -20.46 -1.74 6.70
C LYS A 86 -19.35 -0.76 7.14
N GLY A 87 -18.94 0.14 6.25
CA GLY A 87 -17.93 1.17 6.53
C GLY A 87 -16.48 0.81 6.19
N VAL A 88 -16.18 -0.46 5.86
CA VAL A 88 -14.84 -0.88 5.43
C VAL A 88 -14.80 -0.88 3.90
N GLN A 89 -13.89 -0.09 3.32
CA GLN A 89 -13.75 0.06 1.88
C GLN A 89 -12.77 -0.96 1.31
N ALA A 90 -11.61 -1.10 1.92
CA ALA A 90 -10.65 -2.14 1.66
C ALA A 90 -10.02 -2.57 2.99
N HIS A 91 -9.40 -3.76 3.01
CA HIS A 91 -8.52 -4.16 4.11
C HIS A 91 -7.57 -5.27 3.63
N TYR A 92 -6.36 -5.27 4.15
CA TYR A 92 -5.45 -6.40 4.07
C TYR A 92 -5.69 -7.37 5.23
N ALA A 93 -5.83 -8.66 4.90
CA ALA A 93 -5.95 -9.74 5.85
C ALA A 93 -4.64 -10.56 5.86
N PRO A 94 -3.79 -10.45 6.91
CA PRO A 94 -2.49 -11.12 6.93
C PRO A 94 -2.62 -12.65 7.01
N ALA A 95 -3.62 -13.17 7.73
CA ALA A 95 -3.81 -14.61 7.95
C ALA A 95 -3.93 -15.44 6.66
N ASN A 96 -4.47 -14.84 5.59
CA ASN A 96 -4.61 -15.46 4.28
C ASN A 96 -3.88 -14.68 3.18
N ARG A 97 -3.09 -13.66 3.54
CA ARG A 97 -2.39 -12.74 2.63
C ARG A 97 -3.31 -12.21 1.54
N THR A 98 -4.46 -11.64 1.93
CA THR A 98 -5.50 -11.21 0.98
C THR A 98 -5.72 -9.70 1.05
N LEU A 99 -5.61 -9.03 -0.08
CA LEU A 99 -6.20 -7.71 -0.29
C LEU A 99 -7.70 -7.88 -0.54
N ALA A 100 -8.54 -7.42 0.38
CA ALA A 100 -9.99 -7.52 0.25
C ALA A 100 -10.59 -6.15 -0.07
N LEU A 101 -11.11 -6.00 -1.28
CA LEU A 101 -11.78 -4.79 -1.77
C LEU A 101 -13.29 -4.96 -1.62
N ALA A 102 -13.95 -4.02 -0.94
CA ALA A 102 -15.40 -4.04 -0.82
C ALA A 102 -16.06 -3.69 -2.16
N LYS A 103 -17.28 -4.23 -2.37
CA LYS A 103 -18.09 -3.92 -3.55
C LYS A 103 -18.43 -2.42 -3.67
N ASN A 104 -18.55 -1.73 -2.54
CA ASN A 104 -18.74 -0.28 -2.47
C ASN A 104 -17.49 0.43 -1.94
N ALA A 105 -16.30 -0.16 -2.14
CA ALA A 105 -15.05 0.51 -1.77
C ALA A 105 -15.09 1.93 -2.33
N GLY A 106 -14.99 2.90 -1.43
CA GLY A 106 -14.72 4.27 -1.84
C GLY A 106 -13.39 4.30 -2.57
N ALA A 107 -13.23 5.35 -3.37
CA ALA A 107 -11.97 5.62 -4.03
C ALA A 107 -10.87 5.76 -2.97
N GLY A 108 -9.71 5.11 -3.17
CA GLY A 108 -8.47 5.62 -2.63
C GLY A 108 -7.82 4.84 -1.48
N ALA A 109 -8.16 3.56 -1.28
CA ALA A 109 -7.54 2.74 -0.23
C ALA A 109 -6.59 1.66 -0.78
N LEU A 110 -6.49 1.46 -2.10
CA LEU A 110 -5.72 0.34 -2.65
C LEU A 110 -4.21 0.46 -2.35
N ALA A 111 -3.64 1.67 -2.45
CA ALA A 111 -2.23 1.89 -2.14
C ALA A 111 -1.92 1.58 -0.67
N HIS A 112 -2.81 1.99 0.24
CA HIS A 112 -2.71 1.73 1.67
C HIS A 112 -2.67 0.22 1.97
N GLU A 113 -3.65 -0.53 1.46
CA GLU A 113 -3.71 -1.97 1.70
C GLU A 113 -2.55 -2.72 1.04
N PHE A 114 -2.12 -2.28 -0.14
CA PHE A 114 -0.92 -2.85 -0.77
C PHE A 114 0.31 -2.68 0.11
N TRP A 115 0.48 -1.53 0.78
CA TRP A 115 1.58 -1.36 1.71
C TRP A 115 1.50 -2.36 2.86
N HIS A 116 0.33 -2.55 3.49
CA HIS A 116 0.19 -3.57 4.52
C HIS A 116 0.58 -4.96 4.02
N ALA A 117 0.20 -5.32 2.79
CA ALA A 117 0.60 -6.58 2.19
C ALA A 117 2.13 -6.69 2.02
N LEU A 118 2.77 -5.64 1.52
CA LEU A 118 4.21 -5.57 1.34
C LEU A 118 4.95 -5.64 2.69
N ASP A 119 4.53 -4.86 3.67
CA ASP A 119 5.12 -4.78 5.00
C ASP A 119 5.06 -6.13 5.72
N HIS A 120 3.93 -6.85 5.59
CA HIS A 120 3.81 -8.23 6.06
C HIS A 120 4.73 -9.19 5.28
N HIS A 121 4.80 -9.09 3.94
CA HIS A 121 5.68 -9.94 3.14
C HIS A 121 7.16 -9.75 3.51
N LEU A 122 7.56 -8.50 3.77
CA LEU A 122 8.92 -8.14 4.13
C LEU A 122 9.35 -8.65 5.50
N ALA A 123 8.42 -8.90 6.43
CA ALA A 123 8.74 -9.48 7.73
C ALA A 123 9.53 -10.78 7.57
N LEU A 124 9.05 -11.71 6.74
CA LEU A 124 9.75 -12.98 6.47
C LEU A 124 10.95 -12.80 5.51
N ALA A 125 10.83 -11.90 4.53
CA ALA A 125 11.86 -11.75 3.50
C ALA A 125 13.13 -11.06 4.01
N ALA A 126 13.00 -10.00 4.82
CA ALA A 126 14.07 -9.07 5.14
C ALA A 126 14.83 -9.37 6.44
N PHE A 127 14.24 -10.09 7.40
CA PHE A 127 14.80 -10.28 8.74
C PHE A 127 15.50 -11.63 8.90
N ALA A 128 16.57 -11.66 9.71
CA ALA A 128 17.51 -12.77 9.77
C ALA A 128 17.16 -13.86 10.78
N ASP A 129 16.35 -13.52 11.79
CA ASP A 129 15.97 -14.43 12.87
C ASP A 129 14.48 -14.76 12.77
N ASP A 130 14.17 -16.03 12.51
CA ASP A 130 12.80 -16.50 12.34
C ASP A 130 12.10 -16.72 13.69
N SER A 131 12.81 -16.73 14.84
CA SER A 131 12.19 -17.04 16.13
C SER A 131 11.22 -15.97 16.63
N ASP A 132 11.47 -14.71 16.27
CA ASP A 132 10.65 -13.56 16.66
C ASP A 132 9.59 -13.19 15.60
N ILE A 133 9.54 -13.93 14.48
CA ILE A 133 8.65 -13.64 13.36
C ILE A 133 7.42 -14.53 13.44
N SER A 134 6.30 -13.93 13.82
CA SER A 134 4.98 -14.54 13.75
C SER A 134 4.45 -14.51 12.29
N PRO A 135 3.56 -15.44 11.89
CA PRO A 135 2.88 -15.41 10.59
C PRO A 135 2.01 -14.17 10.32
N VAL A 136 1.92 -13.24 11.27
CA VAL A 136 1.20 -11.96 11.15
C VAL A 136 2.09 -10.76 11.50
N SER A 137 3.42 -10.95 11.62
CA SER A 137 4.36 -9.86 11.88
C SER A 137 4.52 -8.96 10.67
N PHE A 138 4.83 -7.69 10.91
CA PHE A 138 5.09 -6.69 9.87
C PHE A 138 6.52 -6.15 10.00
N ALA A 139 7.17 -5.88 8.87
CA ALA A 139 8.56 -5.44 8.84
C ALA A 139 8.79 -4.13 9.60
N SER A 140 7.87 -3.17 9.50
CA SER A 140 7.95 -1.89 10.21
C SER A 140 7.94 -2.04 11.73
N GLU A 141 7.14 -2.97 12.26
CA GLU A 141 7.09 -3.29 13.69
C GLU A 141 8.35 -4.03 14.14
N LEU A 142 8.79 -5.05 13.39
CA LEU A 142 10.01 -5.79 13.69
C LEU A 142 11.24 -4.88 13.69
N TRP A 143 11.31 -3.94 12.75
CA TRP A 143 12.40 -2.99 12.67
C TRP A 143 12.47 -2.06 13.89
N LEU A 144 11.32 -1.55 14.36
CA LEU A 144 11.27 -0.73 15.59
C LEU A 144 11.54 -1.52 16.87
N GLN A 145 11.40 -2.84 16.83
CA GLN A 145 11.77 -3.74 17.93
C GLN A 145 13.25 -4.16 17.87
N ASP A 146 14.06 -3.49 17.03
CA ASP A 146 15.48 -3.78 16.81
C ASP A 146 15.77 -5.20 16.33
N ILE A 147 14.80 -5.87 15.70
CA ILE A 147 15.01 -7.19 15.10
C ILE A 147 15.95 -7.04 13.90
N LYS A 148 16.97 -7.89 13.85
CA LYS A 148 18.08 -7.75 12.91
C LYS A 148 17.67 -8.06 11.47
N LEU A 149 17.89 -7.09 10.58
CA LEU A 149 17.78 -7.28 9.13
C LEU A 149 18.91 -8.18 8.58
N LYS A 150 18.59 -9.00 7.57
CA LYS A 150 19.59 -9.72 6.75
C LYS A 150 20.47 -8.70 6.05
N SER A 151 21.78 -8.94 6.02
CA SER A 151 22.72 -8.06 5.32
C SER A 151 22.46 -8.10 3.81
N HIS A 152 21.87 -7.04 3.27
CA HIS A 152 21.57 -6.90 1.85
C HIS A 152 21.34 -5.41 1.51
N PRO A 153 21.78 -4.90 0.35
CA PRO A 153 21.55 -3.50 -0.04
C PRO A 153 20.07 -3.08 -0.04
N LEU A 154 19.16 -3.96 -0.46
CA LEU A 154 17.71 -3.70 -0.36
C LEU A 154 17.23 -3.50 1.07
N ASN A 155 17.76 -4.28 2.02
CA ASN A 155 17.35 -4.18 3.41
C ASN A 155 17.94 -2.92 4.07
N GLN A 156 19.09 -2.44 3.59
CA GLN A 156 19.64 -1.14 4.00
C GLN A 156 18.75 0.01 3.50
N ALA A 157 18.32 -0.02 2.23
CA ALA A 157 17.37 0.96 1.70
C ALA A 157 16.00 0.89 2.40
N LEU A 158 15.54 -0.31 2.76
CA LEU A 158 14.33 -0.50 3.55
C LEU A 158 14.46 0.12 4.95
N ALA A 159 15.57 -0.11 5.64
CA ALA A 159 15.85 0.51 6.94
C ALA A 159 15.90 2.04 6.84
N GLN A 160 16.49 2.59 5.78
CA GLN A 160 16.51 4.04 5.53
C GLN A 160 15.09 4.58 5.33
N LEU A 161 14.22 3.86 4.62
CA LEU A 161 12.82 4.22 4.46
C LEU A 161 12.08 4.20 5.81
N PHE A 162 12.26 3.17 6.63
CA PHE A 162 11.67 3.12 7.96
C PHE A 162 12.15 4.27 8.85
N GLN A 163 13.46 4.51 8.88
CA GLN A 163 14.05 5.64 9.61
C GLN A 163 13.46 6.97 9.13
N GLN A 164 13.35 7.17 7.81
CA GLN A 164 12.84 8.40 7.24
C GLN A 164 11.40 8.69 7.68
N VAL A 165 10.55 7.67 7.83
CA VAL A 165 9.15 7.86 8.25
C VAL A 165 9.03 7.96 9.77
N LEU A 166 9.67 7.04 10.50
CA LEU A 166 9.40 6.77 11.90
C LEU A 166 10.27 7.58 12.86
N LEU A 167 11.47 7.97 12.44
CA LEU A 167 12.44 8.68 13.29
C LEU A 167 12.70 10.10 12.80
N ASN A 168 13.22 10.93 13.69
CA ASN A 168 13.72 12.26 13.36
C ASN A 168 15.06 12.17 12.58
N GLY A 169 15.58 13.32 12.13
CA GLY A 169 16.72 13.37 11.22
C GLY A 169 18.04 12.79 11.76
N ASP A 170 18.22 12.73 13.08
CA ASP A 170 19.39 12.10 13.72
C ASP A 170 19.13 10.66 14.20
N GLY A 171 17.90 10.17 14.05
CA GLY A 171 17.49 8.82 14.43
C GLY A 171 17.37 8.60 15.94
N SER A 172 17.41 9.65 16.77
CA SER A 172 17.42 9.51 18.22
C SER A 172 16.01 9.44 18.84
N ASP A 173 14.99 9.93 18.14
CA ASP A 173 13.62 10.00 18.64
C ASP A 173 12.61 9.83 17.50
N ALA A 174 11.33 9.72 17.85
CA ALA A 174 10.21 9.68 16.94
C ALA A 174 10.18 10.90 16.01
N SER A 175 9.79 10.69 14.75
CA SER A 175 9.60 11.79 13.81
C SER A 175 8.47 12.73 14.26
N HIS A 176 8.45 13.96 13.73
CA HIS A 176 7.33 14.89 13.97
C HIS A 176 6.00 14.27 13.52
N TYR A 177 6.01 13.48 12.45
CA TYR A 177 4.85 12.75 11.96
C TYR A 177 4.32 11.75 13.01
N VAL A 178 5.20 10.91 13.57
CA VAL A 178 4.83 9.97 14.64
C VAL A 178 4.26 10.69 15.86
N SER A 179 4.91 11.78 16.29
CA SER A 179 4.44 12.60 17.42
C SER A 179 3.02 13.14 17.20
N ARG A 180 2.67 13.53 15.97
CA ARG A 180 1.33 14.01 15.62
C ARG A 180 0.30 12.88 15.60
N ALA A 181 0.67 11.71 15.09
CA ALA A 181 -0.20 10.54 15.10
C ALA A 181 -0.50 10.06 16.54
N ILE A 182 0.48 10.13 17.45
CA ILE A 182 0.29 9.84 18.88
C ILE A 182 -0.73 10.81 19.50
N LYS A 183 -0.62 12.11 19.22
CA LYS A 183 -1.60 13.11 19.70
C LYS A 183 -3.01 12.86 19.15
N LEU A 184 -3.13 12.43 17.90
CA LEU A 184 -4.39 12.05 17.28
C LEU A 184 -5.03 10.84 17.99
N ASP A 185 -4.22 9.82 18.28
CA ASP A 185 -4.65 8.63 19.01
C ASP A 185 -5.10 8.98 20.45
N GLN A 186 -4.34 9.82 21.16
CA GLN A 186 -4.71 10.32 22.48
C GLN A 186 -6.05 11.07 22.47
N ALA A 187 -6.26 11.96 21.49
CA ALA A 187 -7.51 12.70 21.34
C ALA A 187 -8.72 11.80 21.04
N ARG A 188 -8.49 10.62 20.46
CA ARG A 188 -9.53 9.63 20.10
C ARG A 188 -9.66 8.50 21.11
N GLY A 189 -8.78 8.42 22.11
CA GLY A 189 -8.71 7.27 23.03
C GLY A 189 -8.40 5.96 22.32
N SER A 190 -7.60 5.98 21.25
CA SER A 190 -7.25 4.81 20.44
C SER A 190 -5.74 4.56 20.42
N TYR A 191 -5.36 3.36 19.98
CA TYR A 191 -4.00 3.07 19.49
C TYR A 191 -4.13 2.47 18.11
N TYR A 192 -4.18 3.33 17.09
CA TYR A 192 -4.40 2.98 15.70
C TYR A 192 -3.51 3.81 14.79
N PHE A 193 -3.62 5.14 14.82
CA PHE A 193 -2.89 6.02 13.89
C PHE A 193 -1.37 6.02 14.12
N SER A 194 -0.94 5.83 15.36
CA SER A 194 0.47 5.79 15.74
C SER A 194 1.10 4.40 15.64
N ARG A 195 0.36 3.40 15.16
CA ARG A 195 0.96 2.08 14.91
C ARG A 195 1.98 2.19 13.77
N PRO A 196 3.16 1.56 13.88
CA PRO A 196 4.16 1.62 12.81
C PRO A 196 3.65 1.17 11.45
N THR A 197 2.86 0.10 11.46
CA THR A 197 2.18 -0.45 10.27
C THR A 197 1.25 0.56 9.60
N GLU A 198 0.47 1.30 10.37
CA GLU A 198 -0.46 2.33 9.89
C GLU A 198 0.26 3.60 9.44
N LEU A 199 1.28 4.04 10.19
CA LEU A 199 2.13 5.17 9.83
C LEU A 199 2.79 4.95 8.48
N MET A 200 3.36 3.75 8.27
CA MET A 200 4.01 3.40 7.02
C MET A 200 2.99 3.30 5.87
N ALA A 201 1.82 2.70 6.08
CA ALA A 201 0.78 2.61 5.05
C ALA A 201 0.26 4.00 4.63
N ARG A 202 0.05 4.90 5.59
CA ARG A 202 -0.39 6.29 5.37
C ARG A 202 0.67 7.15 4.69
N ALA A 203 1.92 6.98 5.09
CA ALA A 203 3.06 7.62 4.44
C ALA A 203 3.19 7.15 2.99
N PHE A 204 3.05 5.85 2.75
CA PHE A 204 3.12 5.26 1.41
C PHE A 204 1.98 5.75 0.51
N GLU A 205 0.72 5.64 0.93
CA GLU A 205 -0.41 6.10 0.10
C GLU A 205 -0.29 7.59 -0.22
N SER A 206 0.14 8.42 0.74
CA SER A 206 0.37 9.85 0.49
C SER A 206 1.47 10.08 -0.54
N ALA A 207 2.53 9.27 -0.52
CA ALA A 207 3.63 9.38 -1.46
C ALA A 207 3.22 8.94 -2.87
N ILE A 208 2.35 7.94 -2.98
CA ILE A 208 1.72 7.55 -4.25
C ILE A 208 0.84 8.69 -4.79
N GLU A 209 0.01 9.33 -3.94
CA GLU A 209 -0.83 10.46 -4.36
C GLU A 209 0.01 11.70 -4.73
N HIS A 210 1.19 11.85 -4.13
CA HIS A 210 2.13 12.93 -4.41
C HIS A 210 2.78 12.84 -5.81
N CYS A 211 2.69 11.69 -6.49
CA CYS A 211 3.24 11.55 -7.84
C CYS A 211 2.45 12.38 -8.86
N ALA A 212 3.07 13.43 -9.41
CA ALA A 212 2.39 14.36 -10.32
C ALA A 212 2.01 13.75 -11.69
N GLU A 213 2.65 12.66 -12.11
CA GLU A 213 2.44 12.04 -13.42
C GLU A 213 1.15 11.21 -13.49
N VAL A 214 0.63 10.78 -12.34
CA VAL A 214 -0.51 9.89 -12.23
C VAL A 214 -1.49 10.44 -11.21
N ARG A 215 -2.76 10.56 -11.60
CA ARG A 215 -3.87 10.82 -10.69
C ARG A 215 -4.87 9.70 -10.84
N ASN A 216 -5.08 8.88 -9.81
CA ASN A 216 -6.02 7.78 -9.88
C ASN A 216 -6.79 7.68 -8.56
N GLN A 217 -8.04 8.17 -8.57
CA GLN A 217 -8.86 8.21 -7.37
C GLN A 217 -9.11 6.82 -6.77
N TYR A 218 -9.18 5.78 -7.60
CA TYR A 218 -9.41 4.42 -7.10
C TYR A 218 -8.18 3.85 -6.39
N LEU A 219 -6.98 4.24 -6.85
CA LEU A 219 -5.70 3.87 -6.22
C LEU A 219 -5.53 4.57 -4.86
N VAL A 220 -5.59 5.91 -4.87
CA VAL A 220 -5.45 6.77 -3.68
C VAL A 220 -6.13 8.12 -3.92
N SER A 221 -6.74 8.72 -2.90
CA SER A 221 -7.33 10.06 -2.98
C SER A 221 -7.51 10.71 -1.62
N GLY A 222 -7.25 12.01 -1.55
CA GLY A 222 -7.63 12.87 -0.42
C GLY A 222 -6.61 12.93 0.71
N THR A 223 -5.43 12.30 0.57
CA THR A 223 -4.35 12.35 1.57
C THR A 223 -3.64 13.70 1.57
N LEU A 224 -3.67 14.42 0.43
CA LEU A 224 -3.03 15.72 0.23
C LEU A 224 -3.96 16.92 0.53
N SER A 225 -5.16 16.69 1.06
CA SER A 225 -6.08 17.77 1.41
C SER A 225 -5.59 18.56 2.64
N VAL A 226 -6.05 19.80 2.80
CA VAL A 226 -5.71 20.61 3.98
C VAL A 226 -6.23 19.94 5.26
N GLU A 227 -7.40 19.33 5.21
CA GLU A 227 -8.00 18.59 6.32
C GLU A 227 -7.18 17.34 6.67
N ALA A 228 -6.74 16.59 5.66
CA ALA A 228 -5.88 15.43 5.84
C ALA A 228 -4.53 15.83 6.46
N ALA A 229 -3.91 16.88 5.92
CA ALA A 229 -2.67 17.45 6.46
C ALA A 229 -2.84 18.00 7.88
N ALA A 230 -4.00 18.52 8.27
CA ALA A 230 -4.27 19.00 9.62
C ALA A 230 -4.59 17.86 10.61
N SER A 231 -5.08 16.72 10.13
CA SER A 231 -5.56 15.61 10.97
C SER A 231 -4.49 14.98 11.88
N GLY A 232 -3.22 15.03 11.48
CA GLY A 232 -2.13 14.30 12.14
C GLY A 232 -1.98 12.84 11.67
N ALA A 233 -2.84 12.37 10.76
CA ALA A 233 -2.75 11.02 10.21
C ALA A 233 -1.75 10.89 9.05
N TYR A 234 -1.33 11.99 8.43
CA TYR A 234 -0.47 12.00 7.24
C TYR A 234 0.78 12.87 7.45
N PRO A 235 1.89 12.55 6.76
CA PRO A 235 3.10 13.37 6.79
C PRO A 235 2.88 14.73 6.12
N GLU A 236 3.64 15.74 6.56
CA GLU A 236 3.61 17.08 5.97
C GLU A 236 4.39 17.13 4.66
N ASN A 237 4.06 18.06 3.74
CA ASN A 237 4.63 18.11 2.39
C ASN A 237 6.17 18.01 2.31
N GLY A 238 6.88 18.69 3.22
CA GLY A 238 8.35 18.63 3.26
C GLY A 238 8.87 17.24 3.61
N HIS A 239 8.26 16.60 4.62
CA HIS A 239 8.59 15.24 5.04
C HIS A 239 8.14 14.20 4.01
N LEU A 240 6.95 14.39 3.43
CA LEU A 240 6.40 13.56 2.35
C LEU A 240 7.31 13.52 1.13
N THR A 241 7.93 14.65 0.75
CA THR A 241 8.89 14.70 -0.35
C THR A 241 10.10 13.80 -0.08
N GLN A 242 10.61 13.79 1.16
CA GLN A 242 11.73 12.95 1.56
C GLN A 242 11.34 11.47 1.59
N ILE A 243 10.16 11.16 2.13
CA ILE A 243 9.59 9.81 2.14
C ILE A 243 9.43 9.27 0.72
N PHE A 244 8.88 10.08 -0.20
CA PHE A 244 8.72 9.67 -1.59
C PHE A 244 10.07 9.39 -2.26
N GLY A 245 11.10 10.19 -1.97
CA GLY A 245 12.47 9.92 -2.40
C GLY A 245 13.00 8.56 -1.92
N ALA A 246 12.81 8.24 -0.63
CA ALA A 246 13.23 6.97 -0.05
C ALA A 246 12.46 5.77 -0.63
N ILE A 247 11.14 5.92 -0.85
CA ILE A 247 10.30 4.91 -1.54
C ILE A 247 10.85 4.65 -2.94
N ARG A 248 11.09 5.71 -3.73
CA ARG A 248 11.62 5.57 -5.09
C ARG A 248 12.97 4.88 -5.11
N GLU A 249 13.86 5.18 -4.17
CA GLU A 249 15.16 4.51 -4.10
C GLU A 249 15.03 3.01 -3.79
N TYR A 250 14.24 2.65 -2.77
CA TYR A 250 13.98 1.26 -2.43
C TYR A 250 13.40 0.48 -3.62
N PHE A 251 12.35 1.00 -4.26
CA PHE A 251 11.69 0.31 -5.37
C PHE A 251 12.52 0.31 -6.66
N ARG A 252 13.35 1.33 -6.92
CA ARG A 252 14.32 1.33 -8.01
C ARG A 252 15.31 0.16 -7.84
N MET A 253 15.84 -0.03 -6.64
CA MET A 253 16.74 -1.16 -6.36
C MET A 253 16.00 -2.49 -6.46
N LEU A 254 14.76 -2.58 -5.95
CA LEU A 254 13.95 -3.79 -6.04
C LEU A 254 13.68 -4.17 -7.50
N GLY A 255 13.24 -3.22 -8.31
CA GLY A 255 12.98 -3.40 -9.75
C GLY A 255 14.21 -3.92 -10.49
N GLN A 256 15.40 -3.39 -10.18
CA GLN A 256 16.66 -3.88 -10.75
C GLN A 256 17.03 -5.30 -10.31
N ALA A 257 16.66 -5.70 -9.09
CA ALA A 257 16.96 -7.01 -8.55
C ALA A 257 16.03 -8.10 -9.11
N VAL A 258 14.75 -7.78 -9.36
CA VAL A 258 13.74 -8.74 -9.86
C VAL A 258 13.71 -8.85 -11.38
N ALA A 259 14.25 -7.87 -12.11
CA ALA A 259 14.34 -7.90 -13.57
C ALA A 259 15.55 -8.71 -14.11
N ARG A 260 16.38 -9.26 -13.21
CA ARG A 260 17.52 -10.14 -13.53
C ARG A 260 17.10 -11.60 -13.43
#